data_AF-W6N4P0-F1
#
_entry.id   AF-W6N4P0-F1
#
_cell.length_a   1.000
_cell.length_b   1.000
_cell.length_c   1.000
_cell.angle_alpha   90.00
_cell.angle_beta   90.00
_cell.angle_gamma   90.00
#
_symmetry.space_group_name_H-M   'P 1'
#
loop_
_entity.id
_entity.type
_entity.pdbx_description
1 polymer ?
#
loop_
_entity_poly.entity_id
_entity_poly.type
_entity_poly.pdbx_seq_one_letter_code
_entity_poly.pdbx_strand_id
1 'polypeptide(L)'
;MQHNLDYILATQYGNSVFLKRPVSLIMDSSPLIFDYYNTISNVSKIAMSRDSKRIYDYVIVTKENKYCGIVTIKNLLEYTVKFEKNNAKNLNPLTGLPGNKIINTTLNNILNCDSNFFWFTLI
;
A
#
# COMPACT_ATOMS: atom_id res chain seq x y z
N MET A 1 8.73 13.94 7.78
CA MET A 1 7.48 14.69 8.03
C MET A 1 7.29 14.96 9.51
N GLN A 2 6.82 14.00 10.33
CA GLN A 2 6.46 14.26 11.74
C GLN A 2 7.64 14.81 12.57
N HIS A 3 8.81 14.15 12.51
CA HIS A 3 9.96 14.54 13.32
C HIS A 3 10.58 15.92 13.00
N ASN A 4 10.48 16.39 11.74
CA ASN A 4 11.08 17.68 11.36
C ASN A 4 10.19 18.86 11.75
N LEU A 5 8.89 18.74 11.48
CA LEU A 5 7.93 19.76 11.88
C LEU A 5 7.90 19.92 13.41
N ASP A 6 7.81 18.81 14.13
CA ASP A 6 7.80 18.80 15.60
C ASP A 6 9.08 19.41 16.16
N TYR A 7 10.24 19.10 15.56
CA TYR A 7 11.53 19.67 15.95
C TYR A 7 11.56 21.20 15.77
N ILE A 8 11.15 21.71 14.60
CA ILE A 8 11.16 23.15 14.31
C ILE A 8 10.24 23.90 15.28
N LEU A 9 9.04 23.38 15.52
CA LEU A 9 8.07 23.99 16.44
C LEU A 9 8.52 23.95 17.90
N ALA A 10 9.28 22.93 18.30
CA ALA A 10 9.84 22.78 19.64
C ALA A 10 11.06 23.68 19.92
N THR A 11 11.61 24.38 18.92
CA THR A 11 12.71 25.33 19.15
C THR A 11 12.24 26.56 19.96
N GLN A 12 13.17 27.23 20.66
CA GLN A 12 12.91 28.38 21.55
C GLN A 12 12.00 29.46 20.96
N TYR A 13 12.06 29.66 19.63
CA TYR A 13 11.23 30.63 18.90
C TYR A 13 10.40 29.99 17.78
N GLY A 14 10.34 28.66 17.71
CA GLY A 14 9.66 27.94 16.63
C GLY A 14 8.19 28.35 16.51
N ASN A 15 7.46 28.28 17.62
CA ASN A 15 6.07 28.70 17.65
C ASN A 15 5.87 30.19 17.33
N SER A 16 6.65 31.09 17.93
CA SER A 16 6.45 32.53 17.71
C SER A 16 6.76 32.96 16.28
N VAL A 17 7.70 32.29 15.61
CA VAL A 17 8.08 32.58 14.22
C VAL A 17 7.12 31.92 13.23
N PHE A 18 6.71 30.67 13.43
CA PHE A 18 6.03 29.89 12.39
C PHE A 18 4.52 29.72 12.57
N LEU A 19 3.96 29.88 13.78
CA LEU A 19 2.55 29.56 14.05
C LEU A 19 1.54 30.41 13.24
N LYS A 20 1.88 31.65 12.93
CA LYS A 20 1.05 32.57 12.13
C LYS A 20 1.51 32.71 10.68
N ARG A 21 2.43 31.86 10.24
CA ARG A 21 2.99 31.92 8.89
C ARG A 21 2.52 30.72 8.05
N PRO A 22 2.60 30.81 6.71
CA PRO A 22 2.26 29.69 5.84
C PRO A 22 3.08 28.44 6.18
N VAL A 23 2.41 27.28 6.22
CA VAL A 23 3.06 25.97 6.44
C VAL A 23 4.11 25.66 5.37
N SER A 24 4.01 26.29 4.20
CA SER A 24 4.98 26.18 3.10
C SER A 24 6.42 26.55 3.48
N LEU A 25 6.62 27.30 4.57
CA LEU A 25 7.95 27.67 5.07
C LEU A 25 8.69 26.51 5.73
N ILE A 26 7.97 25.52 6.25
CA ILE A 26 8.53 24.44 7.10
C ILE A 26 8.10 23.04 6.65
N MET A 27 7.14 22.94 5.72
CA MET A 27 6.72 21.66 5.15
C MET A 27 7.86 21.04 4.31
N ASP A 28 7.83 19.71 4.18
CA ASP A 28 8.69 19.02 3.22
C ASP A 28 8.31 19.44 1.80
N SER A 29 9.27 20.01 1.07
CA SER A 29 9.12 20.43 -0.33
C SER A 29 9.24 19.27 -1.32
N SER A 30 9.66 18.11 -0.85
CA SER A 30 9.99 16.93 -1.66
C SER A 30 9.40 15.64 -1.07
N PRO A 31 8.09 15.60 -0.75
CA PRO A 31 7.50 14.39 -0.21
C PRO A 31 7.53 13.28 -1.27
N LEU A 32 7.57 12.04 -0.80
CA LEU A 32 7.49 10.90 -1.71
C LEU A 32 6.04 10.68 -2.12
N ILE A 33 5.77 10.84 -3.40
CA ILE A 33 4.44 10.73 -4.02
C ILE A 33 4.49 9.59 -5.04
N PHE A 34 3.49 8.71 -5.02
CA PHE A 34 3.31 7.69 -6.06
C PHE A 34 1.88 7.66 -6.58
N ASP A 35 1.76 7.11 -7.79
CA ASP A 35 0.47 6.83 -8.41
C ASP A 35 -0.12 5.51 -7.86
N TYR A 36 -1.44 5.48 -7.72
CA TYR A 36 -2.25 4.39 -7.19
C TYR A 36 -2.03 3.06 -7.91
N TYR A 37 -1.69 3.07 -9.20
CA TYR A 37 -1.47 1.86 -9.99
C TYR A 37 -0.07 1.27 -9.82
N ASN A 38 0.82 1.90 -9.03
CA ASN A 38 2.11 1.32 -8.71
C ASN A 38 1.97 0.10 -7.80
N THR A 39 2.80 -0.92 -8.04
CA THR A 39 2.83 -2.10 -7.18
C THR A 39 3.39 -1.78 -5.81
N ILE A 40 2.82 -2.38 -4.77
CA ILE A 40 3.27 -2.22 -3.38
C ILE A 40 4.75 -2.57 -3.24
N SER A 41 5.21 -3.62 -3.92
CA SER A 41 6.63 -4.04 -3.91
C SER A 41 7.56 -2.95 -4.46
N ASN A 42 7.21 -2.30 -5.58
CA ASN A 42 8.02 -1.23 -6.14
C ASN A 42 8.04 0.00 -5.23
N VAL A 43 6.87 0.40 -4.72
CA VAL A 43 6.76 1.51 -3.76
C VAL A 43 7.59 1.22 -2.51
N SER A 44 7.56 -0.01 -1.99
CA SER A 44 8.37 -0.46 -0.84
C SER A 44 9.86 -0.32 -1.11
N LYS A 45 10.33 -0.79 -2.26
CA LYS A 45 11.73 -0.71 -2.64
C LYS A 45 12.23 0.74 -2.70
N ILE A 46 11.48 1.63 -3.36
CA ILE A 46 11.85 3.04 -3.49
C ILE A 46 11.81 3.72 -2.12
N ALA A 47 10.80 3.42 -1.31
CA ALA A 47 10.69 4.01 0.00
C ALA A 47 11.80 3.57 0.96
N MET A 48 12.28 2.32 0.84
CA MET A 48 13.46 1.82 1.58
C MET A 48 14.80 2.37 1.08
N SER A 49 14.89 2.80 -0.18
CA SER A 49 16.12 3.42 -0.72
C SER A 49 16.33 4.88 -0.28
N ARG A 50 15.41 5.44 0.52
CA ARG A 50 15.55 6.80 1.05
C ARG A 50 16.68 6.88 2.08
N ASP A 51 17.21 8.09 2.24
CA ASP A 51 18.08 8.44 3.36
C ASP A 51 17.46 8.00 4.69
N SER A 52 18.29 7.50 5.61
CA SER A 52 17.86 6.97 6.92
C SER A 52 17.04 7.97 7.74
N LYS A 53 17.24 9.27 7.55
CA LYS A 53 16.45 10.33 8.20
C LYS A 53 15.00 10.41 7.69
N ARG A 54 14.74 9.92 6.48
CA ARG A 54 13.48 10.05 5.74
C ARG A 54 12.76 8.72 5.57
N ILE A 55 13.36 7.61 5.99
CA ILE A 55 12.83 6.25 5.80
C ILE A 55 11.56 5.95 6.61
N TYR A 56 11.22 6.79 7.60
CA TYR A 56 10.00 6.66 8.40
C TYR A 56 8.89 7.63 7.97
N ASP A 57 9.15 8.44 6.96
CA ASP A 57 8.17 9.42 6.49
C ASP A 57 7.01 8.74 5.78
N TYR A 58 5.84 9.34 5.92
CA TYR A 58 4.67 8.96 5.15
C TYR A 58 4.92 9.09 3.65
N VAL A 59 4.25 8.23 2.91
CA VAL A 59 4.19 8.24 1.45
C VAL A 59 2.81 8.74 1.05
N ILE A 60 2.74 9.66 0.09
CA ILE A 60 1.50 10.19 -0.45
C ILE A 60 1.09 9.36 -1.67
N VAL A 61 -0.18 8.99 -1.73
CA VAL A 61 -0.77 8.27 -2.86
C VAL A 61 -1.66 9.22 -3.64
N THR A 62 -1.48 9.22 -4.95
CA THR A 62 -2.29 9.99 -5.90
C THR A 62 -2.93 9.06 -6.91
N LYS A 63 -4.09 9.44 -7.44
CA LYS A 63 -4.75 8.78 -8.58
C LYS A 63 -5.20 9.86 -9.53
N GLU A 64 -4.77 9.81 -10.79
CA GLU A 64 -5.10 10.85 -11.78
C GLU A 64 -4.76 12.27 -11.28
N ASN A 65 -3.57 12.42 -10.68
CA ASN A 65 -3.09 13.64 -10.01
C ASN A 65 -3.95 14.16 -8.84
N LYS A 66 -4.94 13.40 -8.38
CA LYS A 66 -5.74 13.73 -7.20
C LYS A 66 -5.21 12.98 -5.99
N TYR A 67 -5.12 13.67 -4.85
CA TYR A 67 -4.75 13.06 -3.58
C TYR A 67 -5.75 11.95 -3.23
N CYS A 68 -5.23 10.75 -2.96
CA CYS A 68 -6.01 9.58 -2.58
C CYS A 68 -5.83 9.23 -1.10
N GLY A 69 -4.64 9.47 -0.54
CA GLY A 69 -4.34 9.13 0.84
C GLY A 69 -2.86 9.16 1.17
N ILE A 70 -2.55 8.73 2.39
CA ILE A 70 -1.19 8.53 2.89
C ILE A 70 -1.00 7.12 3.42
N VAL A 71 0.23 6.62 3.35
CA VAL A 71 0.61 5.29 3.83
C VAL A 71 1.90 5.38 4.63
N THR A 72 1.97 4.66 5.75
CA THR A 72 3.20 4.51 6.53
C THR A 72 4.10 3.44 5.90
N ILE A 73 5.40 3.60 6.08
CA ILE A 73 6.39 2.61 5.65
C ILE A 73 6.19 1.27 6.36
N LYS A 74 5.82 1.31 7.65
CA LYS A 74 5.43 0.12 8.42
C LYS A 74 4.33 -0.67 7.70
N ASN A 75 3.23 -0.01 7.35
CA ASN A 75 2.10 -0.69 6.70
C ASN A 75 2.53 -1.25 5.34
N LEU A 76 3.28 -0.48 4.56
CA LEU A 76 3.78 -0.88 3.25
C LEU A 76 4.61 -2.18 3.32
N LEU A 77 5.50 -2.28 4.31
CA LEU A 77 6.32 -3.47 4.57
C LEU A 77 5.48 -4.66 5.06
N GLU A 78 4.56 -4.43 6.01
CA GLU A 78 3.65 -5.48 6.49
C GLU A 78 2.79 -6.05 5.35
N TYR A 79 2.30 -5.18 4.46
CA TYR A 79 1.53 -5.60 3.30
C TYR A 79 2.40 -6.33 2.28
N THR A 80 3.64 -5.91 2.05
CA THR A 80 4.58 -6.60 1.16
C THR A 80 4.83 -8.03 1.63
N VAL A 81 5.12 -8.22 2.93
CA VAL A 81 5.35 -9.54 3.51
C VAL A 81 4.09 -10.41 3.46
N LYS A 82 2.92 -9.85 3.77
CA LYS A 82 1.63 -10.55 3.65
C LYS A 82 1.35 -10.96 2.20
N PHE A 83 1.65 -10.08 1.24
CA PHE A 83 1.46 -10.32 -0.18
C PHE A 83 2.36 -11.47 -0.67
N GLU A 84 3.65 -11.46 -0.33
CA GLU A 84 4.58 -12.54 -0.69
C GLU A 84 4.18 -13.87 -0.05
N LYS A 85 3.80 -13.87 1.23
CA LYS A 85 3.30 -15.08 1.92
C LYS A 85 2.06 -15.66 1.26
N ASN A 86 1.11 -14.80 0.88
CA ASN A 86 -0.11 -15.23 0.19
C ASN A 86 0.21 -15.75 -1.21
N ASN A 87 1.11 -15.09 -1.92
CA ASN A 87 1.57 -15.57 -3.22
C ASN A 87 2.20 -16.96 -3.09
N ALA A 88 3.17 -17.14 -2.19
CA ALA A 88 3.83 -18.43 -1.95
C ALA A 88 2.86 -19.54 -1.53
N LYS A 89 1.87 -19.25 -0.68
CA LYS A 89 0.80 -20.21 -0.32
C LYS A 89 -0.03 -20.67 -1.52
N ASN A 90 -0.17 -19.81 -2.51
CA ASN A 90 -0.89 -20.13 -3.73
C ASN A 90 0.01 -20.83 -4.75
N LEU A 91 1.34 -20.80 -4.62
CA LEU A 91 2.24 -21.54 -5.53
C LEU A 91 2.25 -23.03 -5.18
N ASN A 92 2.30 -23.88 -6.21
CA ASN A 92 2.54 -25.30 -6.00
C ASN A 92 4.01 -25.50 -5.57
N PRO A 93 4.27 -26.14 -4.40
CA PRO A 93 5.62 -26.28 -3.84
C PRO A 93 6.60 -27.07 -4.73
N LEU A 94 6.11 -27.80 -5.75
CA LEU A 94 6.96 -28.48 -6.73
C LEU A 94 7.25 -27.68 -8.01
N THR A 95 6.48 -26.63 -8.34
CA THR A 95 6.61 -25.95 -9.66
C THR A 95 6.77 -24.45 -9.60
N GLY A 96 6.53 -23.79 -8.45
CA GLY A 96 6.65 -22.33 -8.34
C GLY A 96 5.64 -21.55 -9.19
N LEU A 97 4.66 -22.22 -9.79
CA LEU A 97 3.58 -21.66 -10.58
C LEU A 97 2.31 -21.54 -9.73
N PRO A 98 1.41 -20.58 -10.03
CA PRO A 98 0.15 -20.42 -9.30
C PRO A 98 -0.63 -21.73 -9.34
N GLY A 99 -0.82 -22.32 -8.17
CA GLY A 99 -1.50 -23.59 -7.97
C GLY A 99 -3.00 -23.45 -8.18
N ASN A 100 -3.60 -24.52 -8.70
CA ASN A 100 -5.03 -24.63 -9.03
C ASN A 100 -5.97 -24.53 -7.81
N LYS A 101 -5.50 -24.09 -6.64
CA LYS A 101 -6.31 -24.04 -5.42
C LYS A 101 -7.46 -23.04 -5.55
N ILE A 102 -7.23 -21.87 -6.16
CA ILE A 102 -8.29 -20.89 -6.44
C ILE A 102 -9.31 -21.50 -7.41
N ILE A 103 -8.83 -22.13 -8.49
CA ILE A 103 -9.65 -22.83 -9.48
C ILE A 103 -10.51 -23.90 -8.81
N ASN A 104 -9.91 -24.80 -8.04
CA ASN A 104 -10.62 -25.89 -7.35
C ASN A 104 -11.61 -25.36 -6.31
N THR A 105 -11.29 -24.25 -5.63
CA THR A 105 -12.21 -23.65 -4.65
C THR A 105 -13.42 -23.02 -5.37
N THR A 106 -13.20 -22.34 -6.51
CA THR A 106 -14.31 -21.81 -7.33
C THR A 106 -15.13 -22.94 -7.94
N LEU A 107 -14.49 -24.00 -8.46
CA LEU A 107 -15.16 -25.18 -9.00
C LEU A 107 -16.02 -25.87 -7.94
N ASN A 108 -15.48 -26.08 -6.74
CA ASN A 108 -16.23 -26.66 -5.62
C ASN A 108 -17.36 -25.75 -5.15
N ASN A 109 -17.19 -24.43 -5.14
CA ASN A 109 -18.27 -23.51 -4.78
C ASN A 109 -19.40 -23.54 -5.82
N ILE A 110 -19.07 -23.63 -7.11
CA ILE A 110 -20.06 -23.77 -8.17
C ILE A 110 -20.79 -25.11 -8.04
N LEU A 111 -20.06 -26.21 -7.88
CA LEU A 111 -20.63 -27.56 -7.71
C LEU A 111 -21.48 -27.68 -6.43
N ASN A 112 -21.11 -26.98 -5.34
CA ASN A 112 -21.91 -26.96 -4.11
C ASN A 112 -23.11 -26.00 -4.17
N CYS A 113 -23.18 -25.13 -5.19
CA CYS A 113 -24.36 -24.31 -5.50
C CYS A 113 -25.36 -25.02 -6.44
N ASP A 114 -25.09 -26.26 -6.87
CA ASP A 114 -26.01 -27.07 -7.70
C ASP A 114 -27.16 -27.70 -6.90
N SER A 115 -27.87 -26.88 -6.13
CA SER A 115 -29.24 -27.17 -5.69
C SER A 115 -30.25 -26.29 -6.43
N ASN A 116 -30.16 -26.30 -7.78
CA ASN A 116 -31.26 -26.20 -8.75
C ASN A 116 -30.75 -25.79 -10.15
N PHE A 117 -29.94 -26.64 -10.80
CA PHE A 117 -29.89 -26.61 -12.26
C PHE A 117 -31.10 -27.36 -12.79
N PHE A 118 -32.23 -26.65 -12.90
CA PHE A 118 -33.34 -27.10 -13.73
C PHE A 118 -32.84 -27.16 -15.18
N TRP A 119 -32.61 -28.38 -15.66
CA TRP A 119 -32.47 -28.67 -17.09
C TRP A 119 -33.79 -28.27 -17.77
N PHE A 120 -33.83 -27.08 -18.38
CA PHE A 120 -34.80 -26.81 -19.43
C PHE A 120 -34.38 -27.60 -20.67
N THR A 121 -34.75 -28.88 -20.67
CA THR A 121 -35.00 -29.61 -21.91
C THR A 121 -36.45 -29.29 -22.29
N LEU A 122 -36.66 -28.38 -23.24
CA LEU A 122 -37.74 -28.47 -24.23
C LEU A 122 -37.59 -27.36 -25.28
N ILE A 123 -37.06 -27.73 -26.44
CA ILE A 123 -37.61 -27.63 -27.81
C ILE A 123 -36.45 -27.90 -28.78
#